data_AF-A0A2N2XL00-F1
#
_entry.id   AF-A0A2N2XL00-F1
#
_cell.length_a   1.000
_cell.length_b   1.000
_cell.length_c   1.000
_cell.angle_alpha   90.00
_cell.angle_beta   90.00
_cell.angle_gamma   90.00
#
_symmetry.space_group_name_H-M   'P 1'
#
loop_
_entity.id
_entity.type
_entity.pdbx_description
1 polymer ?
#
loop_
_entity_poly.entity_id
_entity_poly.type
_entity_poly.pdbx_seq_one_letter_code
_entity_poly.pdbx_strand_id
1 'polypeptide(L)'
;MKVISDFILLLKENYHIDFSGYETSFLKKTVNKRIAETGFDTINDYSLFLKKHPREVAVLTDSLQISYSDFFRNSLTFSVLEQIVIPLLIHRNSESKRKRLRLWSAACAGGQEPYSLAMLFEEIKSRDSAKYSYQIFATDLSEGQINEASAGKYSIEAISNVKHKRIKQWFTQSGEEYLVKQSLKKNINFSVFDLLHKEMSSPPVSIYGDFDIVFCANMLFYYKPKYQKMILEKVTRSMAQGGYLITGETERDILLSNNFREVFPQSAIFQKKSL
;
A
#
# COMPACT_ATOMS: atom_id res chain seq x y z
N MET A 1 -14.96 -21.27 -15.81
CA MET A 1 -15.32 -20.23 -14.81
C MET A 1 -15.87 -20.85 -13.54
N LYS A 2 -16.78 -21.83 -13.62
CA LYS A 2 -17.36 -22.51 -12.45
C LYS A 2 -16.32 -23.07 -11.45
N VAL A 3 -15.29 -23.77 -11.94
CA VAL A 3 -14.29 -24.43 -11.08
C VAL A 3 -13.51 -23.46 -10.16
N ILE A 4 -13.07 -22.29 -10.64
CA ILE A 4 -12.37 -21.32 -9.77
C ILE A 4 -13.34 -20.68 -8.76
N SER A 5 -14.61 -20.48 -9.15
CA SER A 5 -15.64 -19.96 -8.26
C SER A 5 -15.97 -20.94 -7.14
N ASP A 6 -16.09 -22.23 -7.46
CA ASP A 6 -16.32 -23.29 -6.48
C ASP A 6 -15.13 -23.40 -5.51
N PHE A 7 -13.89 -23.24 -6.02
CA PHE A 7 -12.70 -23.21 -5.18
C PHE A 7 -12.67 -22.02 -4.22
N ILE A 8 -13.01 -20.81 -4.69
CA ILE A 8 -13.10 -19.62 -3.82
C ILE A 8 -14.18 -19.81 -2.74
N LEU A 9 -15.32 -20.41 -3.10
CA LEU A 9 -16.37 -20.73 -2.15
C LEU A 9 -15.88 -21.72 -1.09
N LEU A 10 -15.15 -22.76 -1.50
CA LEU A 10 -14.51 -23.72 -0.61
C LEU A 10 -13.55 -23.02 0.36
N LEU A 11 -12.72 -22.08 -0.12
CA LEU A 11 -11.80 -21.32 0.75
C LEU A 11 -12.54 -20.46 1.77
N LYS A 12 -13.62 -19.82 1.34
CA LYS A 12 -14.45 -18.97 2.19
C LYS A 12 -15.17 -19.78 3.27
N GLU A 13 -15.73 -20.93 2.92
CA GLU A 13 -16.50 -21.77 3.85
C GLU A 13 -15.61 -22.50 4.85
N ASN A 14 -14.48 -23.06 4.40
CA ASN A 14 -13.64 -23.92 5.26
C ASN A 14 -12.52 -23.17 5.97
N TYR A 15 -12.08 -22.03 5.45
CA TYR A 15 -10.93 -21.28 5.98
C TYR A 15 -11.23 -19.80 6.25
N HIS A 16 -12.47 -19.35 6.02
CA HIS A 16 -12.89 -17.96 6.21
C HIS A 16 -12.09 -16.94 5.38
N ILE A 17 -11.52 -17.38 4.26
CA ILE A 17 -10.74 -16.53 3.36
C ILE A 17 -11.59 -16.18 2.13
N ASP A 18 -11.95 -14.91 1.98
CA ASP A 18 -12.77 -14.42 0.87
C ASP A 18 -11.94 -13.65 -0.15
N PHE A 19 -11.58 -14.33 -1.24
CA PHE A 19 -10.90 -13.74 -2.39
C PHE A 19 -11.83 -13.39 -3.55
N SER A 20 -13.16 -13.43 -3.35
CA SER A 20 -14.13 -13.17 -4.41
C SER A 20 -14.02 -11.75 -4.99
N GLY A 21 -13.41 -10.83 -4.24
CA GLY A 21 -13.16 -9.45 -4.64
C GLY A 21 -12.07 -9.26 -5.69
N TYR A 22 -11.14 -10.21 -5.80
CA TYR A 22 -10.06 -10.14 -6.76
C TYR A 22 -10.51 -10.46 -8.19
N GLU A 23 -9.74 -9.92 -9.15
CA GLU A 23 -9.89 -10.17 -10.57
C GLU A 23 -9.70 -11.65 -10.88
N THR A 24 -10.59 -12.16 -11.74
CA THR A 24 -10.67 -13.61 -11.96
C THR A 24 -9.42 -14.13 -12.70
N SER A 25 -8.83 -13.31 -13.55
CA SER A 25 -7.58 -13.61 -14.26
C SER A 25 -6.40 -13.71 -13.29
N PHE A 26 -6.28 -12.78 -12.35
CA PHE A 26 -5.27 -12.80 -11.30
C PHE A 26 -5.41 -14.06 -10.44
N LEU A 27 -6.60 -14.33 -9.90
CA LEU A 27 -6.85 -15.51 -9.08
C LEU A 27 -6.48 -16.81 -9.79
N LYS A 28 -6.93 -16.99 -11.03
CA LYS A 28 -6.60 -18.19 -11.81
C LYS A 28 -5.09 -18.33 -12.00
N LYS A 29 -4.40 -17.25 -12.38
CA LYS A 29 -2.95 -17.29 -12.62
C LYS A 29 -2.20 -17.68 -11.34
N THR A 30 -2.54 -17.05 -10.22
CA THR A 30 -1.88 -17.30 -8.93
C THR A 30 -2.17 -18.69 -8.39
N VAL A 31 -3.44 -19.11 -8.39
CA VAL A 31 -3.84 -20.46 -7.94
C VAL A 31 -3.21 -21.54 -8.81
N ASN A 32 -3.25 -21.41 -10.14
CA ASN A 32 -2.64 -22.41 -11.02
C ASN A 32 -1.13 -22.50 -10.83
N LYS A 33 -0.45 -21.37 -10.60
CA LYS A 33 0.98 -21.36 -10.28
C LYS A 33 1.25 -22.16 -8.99
N ARG A 34 0.46 -21.92 -7.94
CA ARG A 34 0.61 -22.62 -6.64
C ARG A 34 0.32 -24.12 -6.75
N ILE A 35 -0.69 -24.52 -7.52
CA ILE A 35 -1.00 -25.92 -7.82
C ILE A 35 0.21 -26.59 -8.51
N ALA A 36 0.79 -25.95 -9.52
CA ALA A 36 1.96 -26.48 -10.20
C ALA A 36 3.19 -26.60 -9.28
N GLU A 37 3.44 -25.63 -8.41
CA GLU A 37 4.54 -25.65 -7.42
C GLU A 37 4.41 -26.80 -6.40
N THR A 38 3.20 -27.30 -6.19
CA THR A 38 2.92 -28.43 -5.28
C THR A 38 2.83 -29.78 -5.99
N GLY A 39 3.07 -29.80 -7.32
CA GLY A 39 3.09 -31.03 -8.11
C GLY A 39 1.71 -31.60 -8.46
N PHE A 40 0.64 -30.82 -8.31
CA PHE A 40 -0.70 -31.23 -8.71
C PHE A 40 -1.05 -30.69 -10.11
N ASP A 41 -1.85 -31.43 -10.86
CA ASP A 41 -2.30 -31.02 -12.20
C ASP A 41 -3.70 -30.38 -12.17
N THR A 42 -4.49 -30.67 -11.13
CA THR A 42 -5.86 -30.19 -11.03
C THR A 42 -6.15 -29.48 -9.71
N ILE A 43 -7.00 -28.47 -9.78
CA ILE A 43 -7.51 -27.75 -8.61
C ILE A 43 -8.35 -28.65 -7.68
N ASN A 44 -8.93 -29.74 -8.20
CA ASN A 44 -9.67 -30.71 -7.40
C ASN A 44 -8.73 -31.51 -6.51
N ASP A 45 -7.63 -32.02 -7.07
CA ASP A 45 -6.61 -32.77 -6.31
C ASP A 45 -5.94 -31.86 -5.28
N TYR A 46 -5.62 -30.63 -5.68
CA TYR A 46 -5.11 -29.62 -4.77
C TYR A 46 -6.12 -29.28 -3.65
N SER A 47 -7.42 -29.19 -3.93
CA SER A 47 -8.45 -28.97 -2.90
C SER A 47 -8.51 -30.10 -1.88
N LEU A 48 -8.32 -31.36 -2.30
CA LEU A 48 -8.23 -32.51 -1.39
C LEU A 48 -6.94 -32.46 -0.56
N PHE A 49 -5.84 -32.00 -1.14
CA PHE A 49 -4.57 -31.79 -0.45
C PHE A 49 -4.66 -30.74 0.66
N LEU A 50 -5.28 -29.58 0.38
CA LEU A 50 -5.50 -28.50 1.35
C LEU A 50 -6.22 -28.97 2.62
N LYS A 51 -7.22 -29.87 2.48
CA LYS A 51 -7.96 -30.43 3.62
C LYS A 51 -7.05 -31.21 4.59
N LYS A 52 -5.97 -31.81 4.08
CA LYS A 52 -5.03 -32.62 4.87
C LYS A 52 -3.82 -31.81 5.37
N HIS A 53 -3.56 -30.64 4.80
CA HIS A 53 -2.35 -29.84 5.07
C HIS A 53 -2.71 -28.39 5.37
N PRO A 54 -3.11 -28.06 6.62
CA PRO A 54 -3.49 -26.71 7.00
C PRO A 54 -2.40 -25.65 6.77
N ARG A 55 -1.12 -26.05 6.84
CA ARG A 55 0.00 -25.15 6.53
C ARG A 55 0.00 -24.68 5.08
N GLU A 56 -0.46 -25.51 4.15
CA GLU A 56 -0.54 -25.14 2.73
C GLU A 56 -1.56 -24.03 2.48
N VAL A 57 -2.63 -23.98 3.28
CA VAL A 57 -3.64 -22.91 3.19
C VAL A 57 -3.00 -21.55 3.45
N ALA A 58 -2.09 -21.46 4.43
CA ALA A 58 -1.35 -20.23 4.70
C ALA A 58 -0.47 -19.84 3.50
N VAL A 59 0.28 -20.79 2.93
CA VAL A 59 1.14 -20.50 1.77
C VAL A 59 0.34 -20.08 0.53
N LEU A 60 -0.81 -20.71 0.27
CA LEU A 60 -1.73 -20.29 -0.78
C LEU A 60 -2.24 -18.86 -0.53
N THR A 61 -2.63 -18.56 0.71
CA THR A 61 -3.12 -17.24 1.11
C THR A 61 -2.05 -16.17 0.88
N ASP A 62 -0.81 -16.45 1.28
CA ASP A 62 0.33 -15.55 1.07
C ASP A 62 0.63 -15.37 -0.42
N SER A 63 0.49 -16.42 -1.24
CA SER A 63 0.68 -16.30 -2.69
C SER A 63 -0.33 -15.35 -3.37
N LEU A 64 -1.51 -15.19 -2.75
CA LEU A 64 -2.60 -14.33 -3.22
C LEU A 64 -2.50 -12.89 -2.67
N GLN A 65 -1.55 -12.63 -1.77
CA GLN A 65 -1.24 -11.27 -1.30
C GLN A 65 -0.38 -10.53 -2.31
N ILE A 66 -0.60 -9.22 -2.44
CA ILE A 66 0.16 -8.34 -3.32
C ILE A 66 1.34 -7.80 -2.51
N SER A 67 2.51 -8.44 -2.64
CA SER A 67 3.67 -8.16 -1.77
C SER A 67 4.78 -7.35 -2.43
N TYR A 68 4.79 -7.20 -3.76
CA TYR A 68 5.87 -6.50 -4.46
C TYR A 68 5.82 -4.99 -4.22
N SER A 69 6.91 -4.46 -3.66
CA SER A 69 7.11 -3.04 -3.35
C SER A 69 8.56 -2.66 -3.52
N ASP A 70 8.83 -1.37 -3.72
CA ASP A 70 10.15 -0.85 -3.99
C ASP A 70 10.30 0.58 -3.47
N PHE A 71 11.53 0.95 -3.09
CA PHE A 71 11.81 2.30 -2.64
C PHE A 71 11.73 3.28 -3.80
N PHE A 72 11.00 4.38 -3.60
CA PHE A 72 10.80 5.40 -4.64
C PHE A 72 10.28 4.85 -5.98
N ARG A 73 9.45 3.79 -5.93
CA ARG A 73 8.97 2.99 -7.09
C ARG A 73 8.59 3.81 -8.33
N ASN A 74 7.89 4.93 -8.16
CA ASN A 74 7.66 5.91 -9.23
C ASN A 74 8.46 7.20 -8.97
N SER A 75 9.66 7.27 -9.55
CA SER A 75 10.59 8.38 -9.33
C SER A 75 10.00 9.75 -9.73
N LEU A 76 9.17 9.82 -10.77
CA LEU A 76 8.52 11.05 -11.20
C LEU A 76 7.47 11.49 -10.18
N THR A 77 6.63 10.57 -9.69
CA THR A 77 5.67 10.86 -8.63
C THR A 77 6.34 11.35 -7.36
N PHE A 78 7.39 10.67 -6.89
CA PHE A 78 8.14 11.13 -5.71
C PHE A 78 8.81 12.49 -5.94
N SER A 79 9.24 12.81 -7.16
CA SER A 79 9.81 14.13 -7.50
C SER A 79 8.74 15.23 -7.45
N VAL A 80 7.53 14.99 -7.98
CA VAL A 80 6.41 15.92 -7.89
C VAL A 80 5.96 16.12 -6.44
N LEU A 81 5.98 15.05 -5.64
CA LEU A 81 5.70 15.15 -4.21
C LEU A 81 6.70 16.04 -3.48
N GLU A 82 8.00 15.84 -3.77
CA GLU A 82 9.09 16.60 -3.15
C GLU A 82 9.04 18.09 -3.50
N GLN A 83 8.88 18.40 -4.78
CA GLN A 83 9.09 19.75 -5.31
C GLN A 83 7.83 20.61 -5.27
N ILE A 84 6.64 19.98 -5.25
CA ILE A 84 5.37 20.69 -5.45
C ILE A 84 4.37 20.35 -4.34
N VAL A 85 3.94 19.09 -4.23
CA VAL A 85 2.77 18.74 -3.39
C VAL A 85 3.05 18.95 -1.90
N ILE A 86 4.16 18.42 -1.39
CA ILE A 86 4.49 18.56 0.04
C ILE A 86 4.73 20.03 0.42
N PRO A 87 5.54 20.83 -0.32
CA PRO A 87 5.67 22.26 -0.06
C PRO A 87 4.34 23.02 -0.04
N LEU A 88 3.45 22.75 -1.00
CA LEU A 88 2.11 23.38 -1.04
C LEU A 88 1.28 23.02 0.20
N LEU A 89 1.31 21.76 0.64
CA LEU A 89 0.60 21.32 1.84
C LEU A 89 1.18 21.94 3.11
N ILE A 90 2.51 22.07 3.22
CA ILE A 90 3.17 22.73 4.34
C ILE A 90 2.73 24.19 4.41
N HIS A 91 2.78 24.91 3.29
CA HIS A 91 2.38 26.32 3.21
C HIS A 91 0.91 26.50 3.59
N ARG A 92 0.01 25.70 2.99
CA ARG A 92 -1.44 25.74 3.31
C ARG A 92 -1.71 25.50 4.80
N ASN A 93 -1.01 24.54 5.39
CA ASN A 93 -1.22 24.19 6.79
C ASN A 93 -0.55 25.17 7.75
N SER A 94 0.44 25.96 7.31
CA SER A 94 1.12 26.97 8.13
C SER A 94 0.18 28.08 8.62
N GLU A 95 -0.85 28.40 7.84
CA GLU A 95 -1.88 29.38 8.19
C GLU A 95 -3.00 28.80 9.06
N SER A 96 -3.01 27.49 9.23
CA SER A 96 -4.03 26.75 9.98
C SER A 96 -3.52 26.34 11.38
N LYS A 97 -4.45 25.98 12.28
CA LYS A 97 -4.08 25.33 13.55
C LYS A 97 -3.51 23.91 13.36
N ARG A 98 -3.64 23.32 12.16
CA ARG A 98 -3.24 21.95 11.84
C ARG A 98 -1.79 21.90 11.36
N LYS A 99 -0.85 21.80 12.29
CA LYS A 99 0.60 21.76 11.98
C LYS A 99 1.16 20.37 11.64
N ARG A 100 0.31 19.34 11.64
CA ARG A 100 0.71 17.95 11.38
C ARG A 100 0.10 17.45 10.08
N LEU A 101 0.97 17.12 9.14
CA LEU A 101 0.60 16.43 7.91
C LEU A 101 0.30 14.96 8.22
N ARG A 102 -0.82 14.45 7.72
CA ARG A 102 -1.24 13.07 7.91
C ARG A 102 -1.19 12.36 6.57
N LEU A 103 -0.47 11.25 6.52
CA LEU A 103 -0.32 10.43 5.32
C LEU A 103 -0.83 9.03 5.58
N TRP A 104 -1.48 8.43 4.58
CA TRP A 104 -1.84 7.02 4.60
C TRP A 104 -1.19 6.29 3.44
N SER A 105 -0.34 5.30 3.71
CA SER A 105 0.15 4.31 2.75
C SER A 105 -0.72 3.05 2.89
N ALA A 106 -1.65 2.87 1.96
CA ALA A 106 -2.59 1.75 1.93
C ALA A 106 -2.04 0.62 1.03
N ALA A 107 -2.02 -0.60 1.56
CA ALA A 107 -1.31 -1.76 1.00
C ALA A 107 0.21 -1.51 0.93
N CYS A 108 0.80 -1.18 2.09
CA CYS A 108 2.20 -0.76 2.18
C CYS A 108 3.23 -1.88 1.95
N ALA A 109 2.80 -3.13 1.88
CA ALA A 109 3.64 -4.31 1.74
C ALA A 109 4.81 -4.28 2.75
N GLY A 110 6.02 -4.61 2.31
CA GLY A 110 7.23 -4.63 3.15
C GLY A 110 7.73 -3.25 3.60
N GLY A 111 6.98 -2.16 3.43
CA GLY A 111 7.27 -0.86 4.03
C GLY A 111 8.18 0.09 3.24
N GLN A 112 8.61 -0.29 2.04
CA GLN A 112 9.48 0.54 1.20
C GLN A 112 8.85 1.91 0.87
N GLU A 113 7.54 1.94 0.58
CA GLU A 113 6.79 3.17 0.29
C GLU A 113 6.72 4.13 1.49
N PRO A 114 6.24 3.73 2.69
CA PRO A 114 6.18 4.63 3.84
C PRO A 114 7.58 5.10 4.29
N TYR A 115 8.62 4.28 4.13
CA TYR A 115 9.99 4.73 4.38
C TYR A 115 10.50 5.73 3.34
N SER A 116 10.17 5.54 2.05
CA SER A 116 10.49 6.51 1.00
C SER A 116 9.86 7.88 1.30
N LEU A 117 8.61 7.88 1.77
CA LEU A 117 7.93 9.10 2.21
C LEU A 117 8.63 9.73 3.42
N ALA A 118 8.93 8.96 4.46
CA ALA A 118 9.59 9.48 5.65
C ALA A 118 10.95 10.13 5.31
N MET A 119 11.77 9.50 4.46
CA MET A 119 13.03 10.07 3.98
C MET A 119 12.79 11.40 3.26
N LEU A 120 11.79 11.48 2.40
CA LEU A 120 11.44 12.69 1.67
C LEU A 120 11.06 13.84 2.62
N PHE A 121 10.24 13.55 3.63
CA PHE A 121 9.83 14.56 4.62
C PHE A 121 11.00 15.07 5.46
N GLU A 122 11.90 14.20 5.91
CA GLU A 122 13.09 14.64 6.65
C GLU A 122 14.05 15.46 5.76
N GLU A 123 14.19 15.09 4.48
CA GLU A 123 14.99 15.86 3.52
C GLU A 123 14.44 17.25 3.26
N ILE A 124 13.12 17.40 3.11
CA ILE A 124 12.45 18.70 2.99
C ILE A 124 12.64 19.52 4.28
N LYS A 125 12.41 18.89 5.44
CA LYS A 125 12.57 19.53 6.75
C LYS A 125 13.99 20.05 7.01
N SER A 126 15.00 19.40 6.43
CA SER A 126 16.39 19.85 6.53
C SER A 126 16.71 21.10 5.71
N ARG A 127 15.89 21.40 4.69
CA ARG A 127 16.08 22.54 3.76
C ARG A 127 15.18 23.73 4.11
N ASP A 128 14.03 23.47 4.73
CA ASP A 128 13.02 24.48 5.06
C ASP A 128 13.00 24.78 6.56
N SER A 129 12.86 26.06 6.91
CA SER A 129 12.72 26.54 8.28
C SER A 129 11.30 26.39 8.85
N ALA A 130 10.34 26.03 8.00
CA ALA A 130 8.94 25.84 8.38
C ALA A 130 8.80 24.78 9.47
N LYS A 131 8.13 25.15 10.57
CA LYS A 131 7.84 24.26 11.70
C LYS A 131 6.61 23.40 11.41
N TYR A 132 6.80 22.28 10.73
CA TYR A 132 5.76 21.26 10.55
C TYR A 132 6.18 19.90 11.15
N SER A 133 5.18 19.05 11.36
CA SER A 133 5.36 17.64 11.70
C SER A 133 4.58 16.78 10.72
N TYR A 134 4.89 15.48 10.66
CA TYR A 134 4.14 14.54 9.85
C TYR A 134 3.87 13.25 10.62
N GLN A 135 2.88 12.48 10.17
CA GLN A 135 2.65 11.11 10.59
C GLN A 135 2.23 10.30 9.38
N ILE A 136 2.86 9.15 9.21
CA ILE A 136 2.50 8.15 8.22
C ILE A 136 1.76 7.04 8.95
N PHE A 137 0.61 6.66 8.40
CA PHE A 137 -0.13 5.47 8.76
C PHE A 137 0.07 4.49 7.62
N ALA A 138 0.70 3.37 7.87
CA ALA A 138 1.04 2.38 6.87
C ALA A 138 0.27 1.10 7.19
N THR A 139 -0.54 0.64 6.24
CA THR A 139 -1.42 -0.50 6.48
C THR A 139 -1.35 -1.51 5.37
N ASP A 140 -1.47 -2.78 5.75
CA ASP A 140 -1.54 -3.91 4.83
C ASP A 140 -2.53 -4.95 5.40
N LEU A 141 -3.04 -5.82 4.53
CA LEU A 141 -3.86 -6.95 4.96
C LEU A 141 -2.99 -8.04 5.61
N SER A 142 -1.73 -8.15 5.18
CA SER A 142 -0.80 -9.17 5.63
C SER A 142 -0.07 -8.78 6.91
N GLU A 143 -0.27 -9.55 7.97
CA GLU A 143 0.50 -9.40 9.21
C GLU A 143 2.00 -9.66 8.98
N GLY A 144 2.35 -10.60 8.10
CA GLY A 144 3.73 -10.88 7.71
C GLY A 144 4.42 -9.66 7.11
N GLN A 145 3.76 -9.00 6.14
CA GLN A 145 4.28 -7.77 5.52
C GLN A 145 4.39 -6.63 6.53
N ILE A 146 3.41 -6.48 7.44
CA ILE A 146 3.47 -5.48 8.52
C ILE A 146 4.66 -5.72 9.47
N ASN A 147 4.93 -6.98 9.81
CA ASN A 147 6.07 -7.35 10.64
C ASN A 147 7.40 -7.06 9.95
N GLU A 148 7.53 -7.40 8.66
CA GLU A 148 8.70 -7.07 7.85
C GLU A 148 8.92 -5.55 7.77
N ALA A 149 7.85 -4.81 7.44
CA ALA A 149 7.87 -3.35 7.34
C ALA A 149 8.27 -2.69 8.65
N SER A 150 7.74 -3.16 9.78
CA SER A 150 8.08 -2.65 11.11
C SER A 150 9.54 -2.95 11.50
N ALA A 151 10.01 -4.17 11.17
CA ALA A 151 11.40 -4.56 11.36
C ALA A 151 12.35 -3.68 10.51
N GLY A 152 11.92 -3.23 9.33
CA GLY A 152 12.64 -2.28 8.48
C GLY A 152 14.04 -2.76 8.13
N LYS A 153 14.16 -4.06 7.82
CA LYS A 153 15.39 -4.73 7.42
C LYS A 153 15.28 -5.13 5.96
N TYR A 154 16.27 -4.76 5.16
CA TYR A 154 16.24 -4.97 3.72
C TYR A 154 17.57 -5.50 3.23
N SER A 155 17.53 -6.37 2.21
CA SER A 155 18.74 -6.80 1.51
C SER A 155 19.29 -5.66 0.64
N ILE A 156 20.50 -5.84 0.11
CA ILE A 156 21.10 -4.88 -0.83
C ILE A 156 20.27 -4.74 -2.11
N GLU A 157 19.68 -5.84 -2.60
CA GLU A 157 18.81 -5.84 -3.78
C GLU A 157 17.55 -5.00 -3.55
N ALA A 158 16.95 -5.14 -2.36
CA ALA A 158 15.74 -4.41 -1.98
C ALA A 158 15.95 -2.90 -1.84
N ILE A 159 17.19 -2.43 -1.63
CA ILE A 159 17.53 -1.00 -1.59
C ILE A 159 18.27 -0.51 -2.85
N SER A 160 18.36 -1.32 -3.90
CA SER A 160 19.14 -1.02 -5.11
C SER A 160 18.74 0.28 -5.80
N ASN A 161 17.46 0.65 -5.74
CA ASN A 161 16.92 1.89 -6.31
C ASN A 161 17.05 3.11 -5.37
N VAL A 162 17.58 2.91 -4.15
CA VAL A 162 17.83 4.01 -3.21
C VAL A 162 19.16 4.70 -3.56
N LYS A 163 19.12 6.01 -3.78
CA LYS A 163 20.33 6.80 -4.01
C LYS A 163 21.33 6.60 -2.88
N HIS A 164 22.61 6.41 -3.19
CA HIS A 164 23.68 6.15 -2.21
C HIS A 164 23.75 7.19 -1.06
N LYS A 165 23.46 8.46 -1.33
CA LYS A 165 23.33 9.50 -0.29
C LYS A 165 22.26 9.13 0.76
N ARG A 166 21.09 8.67 0.32
CA ARG A 166 19.99 8.22 1.18
C ARG A 166 20.36 6.95 1.94
N ILE A 167 21.05 6.00 1.31
CA ILE A 167 21.55 4.78 1.98
C ILE A 167 22.42 5.17 3.18
N LYS A 168 23.46 5.99 2.95
CA LYS A 168 24.37 6.47 4.02
C LYS A 168 23.63 7.24 5.12
N GLN A 169 22.64 8.03 4.75
CA GLN A 169 21.94 8.91 5.69
C GLN A 169 20.88 8.17 6.51
N TRP A 170 20.15 7.23 5.93
CA TRP A 170 18.91 6.69 6.48
C TRP A 170 18.95 5.21 6.83
N PHE A 171 20.03 4.51 6.48
CA PHE A 171 20.22 3.11 6.82
C PHE A 171 21.49 2.92 7.66
N THR A 172 21.52 1.83 8.39
CA THR A 172 22.70 1.29 9.07
C THR A 172 22.93 -0.11 8.53
N GLN A 173 24.11 -0.37 7.96
CA GLN A 173 24.46 -1.70 7.49
C GLN A 173 24.76 -2.61 8.70
N SER A 174 24.18 -3.81 8.71
CA SER A 174 24.33 -4.82 9.74
C SER A 174 24.54 -6.18 9.06
N GLY A 175 25.80 -6.55 8.83
CA GLY A 175 26.12 -7.72 8.00
C GLY A 175 25.70 -7.49 6.55
N GLU A 176 24.88 -8.41 6.03
CA GLU A 176 24.31 -8.35 4.67
C GLU A 176 23.01 -7.53 4.59
N GLU A 177 22.46 -7.12 5.74
CA GLU A 177 21.20 -6.37 5.81
C GLU A 177 21.44 -4.87 5.99
N TYR A 178 20.46 -4.08 5.53
CA TYR A 178 20.36 -2.65 5.75
C TYR A 178 19.16 -2.35 6.63
N LEU A 179 19.43 -1.78 7.80
CA LEU A 179 18.43 -1.44 8.80
C LEU A 179 18.02 0.02 8.66
N VAL A 180 16.73 0.30 8.49
CA VAL A 180 16.21 1.67 8.50
C VAL A 180 16.40 2.31 9.88
N LYS A 181 16.93 3.53 9.93
CA LYS A 181 17.18 4.25 11.18
C LYS A 181 15.89 4.54 11.95
N GLN A 182 15.96 4.42 13.28
CA GLN A 182 14.83 4.65 14.19
C GLN A 182 14.23 6.06 14.09
N SER A 183 15.03 7.04 13.69
CA SER A 183 14.59 8.42 13.47
C SER A 183 13.50 8.55 12.41
N LEU A 184 13.44 7.64 11.42
CA LEU A 184 12.36 7.57 10.44
C LEU A 184 11.15 6.81 11.00
N LYS A 185 11.41 5.66 11.64
CA LYS A 185 10.36 4.77 12.17
C LYS A 185 9.41 5.46 13.14
N LYS A 186 9.90 6.40 13.96
CA LYS A 186 9.07 7.13 14.94
C LYS A 186 7.89 7.91 14.34
N ASN A 187 7.92 8.22 13.05
CA ASN A 187 6.87 8.95 12.35
C ASN A 187 5.96 8.02 11.53
N ILE A 188 6.08 6.70 11.68
CA ILE A 188 5.32 5.70 10.93
C ILE A 188 4.61 4.77 11.91
N ASN A 189 3.30 4.60 11.74
CA ASN A 189 2.49 3.62 12.46
C ASN A 189 2.11 2.52 11.49
N PHE A 190 2.62 1.32 11.71
CA PHE A 190 2.23 0.13 10.97
C PHE A 190 1.06 -0.57 11.65
N SER A 191 0.03 -0.97 10.89
CA SER A 191 -1.10 -1.74 11.43
C SER A 191 -1.78 -2.58 10.36
N VAL A 192 -2.25 -3.76 10.73
CA VAL A 192 -3.08 -4.59 9.84
C VAL A 192 -4.42 -3.88 9.58
N PHE A 193 -4.82 -3.80 8.31
CA PHE A 193 -6.11 -3.23 7.93
C PHE A 193 -6.62 -3.78 6.60
N ASP A 194 -7.85 -4.28 6.61
CA ASP A 194 -8.57 -4.67 5.40
C ASP A 194 -9.26 -3.45 4.75
N LEU A 195 -8.84 -3.10 3.53
CA LEU A 195 -9.45 -2.03 2.75
C LEU A 195 -10.90 -2.33 2.33
N LEU A 196 -11.35 -3.57 2.44
CA LEU A 196 -12.73 -4.00 2.23
C LEU A 196 -13.56 -4.04 3.51
N HIS A 197 -12.97 -3.70 4.67
CA HIS A 197 -13.69 -3.65 5.94
C HIS A 197 -14.91 -2.73 5.83
N LYS A 198 -16.10 -3.23 6.16
CA LYS A 198 -17.36 -2.51 5.86
C LYS A 198 -17.59 -1.28 6.72
N GLU A 199 -17.22 -1.37 8.00
CA GLU A 199 -17.56 -0.35 8.99
C GLU A 199 -16.50 0.76 9.12
N MET A 200 -15.21 0.39 9.08
CA MET A 200 -14.10 1.33 9.27
C MET A 200 -13.72 2.04 7.98
N SER A 201 -13.64 3.38 8.00
CA SER A 201 -13.23 4.18 6.84
C SER A 201 -11.75 4.55 6.80
N SER A 202 -11.01 4.29 7.87
CA SER A 202 -9.60 4.65 8.02
C SER A 202 -8.86 3.59 8.85
N PRO A 203 -7.51 3.59 8.85
CA PRO A 203 -6.72 2.70 9.68
C PRO A 203 -7.18 2.71 11.15
N PRO A 204 -7.12 1.58 11.88
CA PRO A 204 -7.61 1.48 13.26
C PRO A 204 -6.96 2.48 14.21
N VAL A 205 -5.68 2.79 13.96
CA VAL A 205 -4.87 3.75 14.71
C VAL A 205 -5.17 5.22 14.35
N SER A 206 -6.10 5.47 13.41
CA SER A 206 -6.51 6.80 12.94
C SER A 206 -8.02 6.99 13.10
N ILE A 207 -8.42 7.60 14.22
CA ILE A 207 -9.82 7.72 14.66
C ILE A 207 -10.70 8.58 13.72
N TYR A 208 -10.13 9.56 12.99
CA TYR A 208 -10.91 10.53 12.18
C TYR A 208 -10.47 10.67 10.72
N GLY A 209 -9.51 9.87 10.25
CA GLY A 209 -8.96 10.02 8.89
C GLY A 209 -8.25 11.36 8.68
N ASP A 210 -8.82 12.20 7.80
CA ASP A 210 -8.31 13.51 7.39
C ASP A 210 -6.91 13.47 6.77
N PHE A 211 -6.62 12.55 5.86
CA PHE A 211 -5.29 12.44 5.26
C PHE A 211 -5.02 13.53 4.22
N ASP A 212 -3.90 14.25 4.37
CA ASP A 212 -3.42 15.22 3.37
C ASP A 212 -2.92 14.51 2.11
N ILE A 213 -2.37 13.31 2.28
CA ILE A 213 -1.86 12.45 1.22
C ILE A 213 -2.31 11.02 1.50
N VAL A 214 -2.90 10.35 0.51
CA VAL A 214 -3.15 8.91 0.54
C VAL A 214 -2.43 8.28 -0.64
N PHE A 215 -1.62 7.26 -0.38
CA PHE A 215 -1.13 6.33 -1.36
C PHE A 215 -2.02 5.09 -1.36
N CYS A 216 -2.55 4.74 -2.53
CA CYS A 216 -3.28 3.52 -2.79
C CYS A 216 -2.87 3.05 -4.19
N ALA A 217 -1.61 2.65 -4.30
CA ALA A 217 -0.94 2.41 -5.56
C ALA A 217 -0.69 0.92 -5.80
N ASN A 218 -0.72 0.54 -7.07
CA ASN A 218 -0.35 -0.79 -7.55
C ASN A 218 -1.15 -1.94 -6.92
N MET A 219 -2.42 -1.70 -6.61
CA MET A 219 -3.27 -2.67 -5.94
C MET A 219 -4.70 -2.74 -6.52
N LEU A 220 -5.26 -1.65 -7.04
CA LEU A 220 -6.66 -1.57 -7.49
C LEU A 220 -6.94 -2.47 -8.69
N PHE A 221 -5.98 -2.62 -9.61
CA PHE A 221 -6.16 -3.45 -10.80
C PHE A 221 -6.24 -4.95 -10.50
N TYR A 222 -5.90 -5.38 -9.27
CA TYR A 222 -6.12 -6.75 -8.82
C TYR A 222 -7.56 -7.00 -8.36
N TYR A 223 -8.37 -5.96 -8.18
CA TYR A 223 -9.76 -6.06 -7.69
C TYR A 223 -10.77 -5.85 -8.82
N LYS A 224 -11.94 -6.48 -8.67
CA LYS A 224 -13.09 -6.24 -9.56
C LYS A 224 -13.63 -4.82 -9.42
N PRO A 225 -14.26 -4.24 -10.46
CA PRO A 225 -14.75 -2.86 -10.45
C PRO A 225 -15.61 -2.47 -9.24
N LYS A 226 -16.47 -3.39 -8.78
CA LYS A 226 -17.29 -3.19 -7.57
C LYS A 226 -16.42 -2.91 -6.33
N TYR A 227 -15.35 -3.67 -6.15
CA TYR A 227 -14.46 -3.57 -4.99
C TYR A 227 -13.49 -2.41 -5.13
N GLN A 228 -13.01 -2.10 -6.35
CA GLN A 228 -12.28 -0.87 -6.63
C GLN A 228 -13.08 0.36 -6.19
N LYS A 229 -14.36 0.44 -6.56
CA LYS A 229 -15.25 1.53 -6.15
C LYS A 229 -15.39 1.60 -4.62
N MET A 230 -15.61 0.48 -3.95
CA MET A 230 -15.69 0.44 -2.47
C MET A 230 -14.41 0.96 -1.79
N ILE A 231 -13.24 0.58 -2.30
CA ILE A 231 -11.95 1.04 -1.79
C ILE A 231 -11.79 2.54 -2.04
N LEU A 232 -12.10 3.02 -3.24
CA LEU A 232 -11.98 4.44 -3.58
C LEU A 232 -12.97 5.33 -2.81
N GLU A 233 -14.19 4.86 -2.56
CA GLU A 233 -15.15 5.54 -1.68
C GLU A 233 -14.65 5.62 -0.23
N LYS A 234 -13.96 4.57 0.25
CA LYS A 234 -13.31 4.57 1.57
C LYS A 234 -12.18 5.59 1.63
N VAL A 235 -11.28 5.54 0.64
CA VAL A 235 -10.18 6.51 0.50
C VAL A 235 -10.73 7.93 0.46
N THR A 236 -11.74 8.19 -0.36
CA THR A 236 -12.39 9.51 -0.49
C THR A 236 -12.90 10.03 0.86
N ARG A 237 -13.55 9.19 1.67
CA ARG A 237 -14.05 9.57 3.00
C ARG A 237 -12.94 9.84 4.01
N SER A 238 -11.77 9.24 3.82
CA SER A 238 -10.62 9.40 4.71
C SER A 238 -9.74 10.60 4.38
N MET A 239 -9.89 11.21 3.20
CA MET A 239 -9.05 12.30 2.73
C MET A 239 -9.49 13.65 3.29
N ALA A 240 -8.51 14.48 3.65
CA ALA A 240 -8.73 15.87 3.99
C ALA A 240 -9.22 16.67 2.76
N GLN A 241 -9.88 17.80 3.00
CA GLN A 241 -10.26 18.72 1.92
C GLN A 241 -9.02 19.20 1.14
N GLY A 242 -9.06 19.03 -0.19
CA GLY A 242 -7.92 19.31 -1.07
C GLY A 242 -6.71 18.40 -0.83
N GLY A 243 -6.87 17.27 -0.13
CA GLY A 243 -5.85 16.24 -0.01
C GLY A 243 -5.62 15.51 -1.34
N TYR A 244 -4.47 14.87 -1.47
CA TYR A 244 -4.03 14.21 -2.70
C TYR A 244 -4.10 12.69 -2.57
N LEU A 245 -4.51 12.03 -3.66
CA LEU A 245 -4.47 10.58 -3.82
C LEU A 245 -3.40 10.23 -4.85
N ILE A 246 -2.48 9.35 -4.48
CA ILE A 246 -1.42 8.83 -5.34
C ILE A 246 -1.71 7.37 -5.63
N THR A 247 -1.63 7.00 -6.90
CA THR A 247 -1.86 5.64 -7.39
C THR A 247 -0.76 5.23 -8.36
N GLY A 248 -0.79 4.00 -8.85
CA GLY A 248 0.06 3.55 -9.95
C GLY A 248 -0.42 4.13 -11.29
N GLU A 249 0.50 4.34 -12.23
CA GLU A 249 0.16 4.87 -13.56
C GLU A 249 -0.86 4.00 -14.31
N THR A 250 -0.82 2.69 -14.12
CA THR A 250 -1.74 1.72 -14.72
C THR A 250 -3.14 1.77 -14.14
N GLU A 251 -3.36 2.54 -13.07
CA GLU A 251 -4.66 2.65 -12.39
C GLU A 251 -5.42 3.92 -12.79
N ARG A 252 -4.81 4.81 -13.58
CA ARG A 252 -5.35 6.12 -13.96
C ARG A 252 -6.82 6.08 -14.40
N ASP A 253 -7.18 5.18 -15.32
CA ASP A 253 -8.54 5.09 -15.85
C ASP A 253 -9.58 4.69 -14.79
N ILE A 254 -9.15 3.88 -13.81
CA ILE A 254 -10.00 3.51 -12.66
C ILE A 254 -10.34 4.79 -11.88
N LEU A 255 -9.37 5.67 -11.63
CA LEU A 255 -9.56 6.89 -10.84
C LEU A 255 -10.43 7.91 -11.58
N LEU A 256 -10.17 8.12 -12.87
CA LEU A 256 -10.96 9.03 -13.71
C LEU A 256 -12.44 8.63 -13.76
N SER A 257 -12.73 7.33 -13.69
CA SER A 257 -14.08 6.76 -13.65
C SER A 257 -14.75 6.84 -12.27
N ASN A 258 -14.02 7.18 -11.20
CA ASN A 258 -14.49 7.14 -9.81
C ASN A 258 -14.43 8.51 -9.10
N ASN A 259 -14.84 9.57 -9.79
CA ASN A 259 -14.97 10.94 -9.25
C ASN A 259 -13.66 11.59 -8.77
N PHE A 260 -12.52 11.15 -9.30
CA PHE A 260 -11.24 11.84 -9.14
C PHE A 260 -10.92 12.67 -10.39
N ARG A 261 -10.20 13.76 -10.17
CA ARG A 261 -9.54 14.52 -11.23
C ARG A 261 -8.03 14.38 -11.06
N GLU A 262 -7.34 14.18 -12.17
CA GLU A 262 -5.88 14.19 -12.17
C GLU A 262 -5.40 15.63 -12.06
N VAL A 263 -4.46 15.89 -11.15
CA VAL A 263 -3.86 17.21 -10.94
C VAL A 263 -2.50 17.30 -11.61
N PHE A 264 -1.79 16.17 -11.68
CA PHE A 264 -0.50 16.07 -12.35
C PHE A 264 -0.52 14.86 -13.31
N PRO A 265 -0.83 15.08 -14.61
CA PRO A 265 -1.11 14.03 -15.60
C PRO A 265 -0.03 12.97 -15.80
N GLN A 266 1.22 13.28 -15.48
CA GLN A 266 2.35 12.37 -15.66
C GLN A 266 2.76 11.61 -14.39
N SER A 267 2.18 11.93 -13.23
CA SER A 267 2.61 11.36 -11.95
C SER A 267 1.52 10.62 -11.18
N ALA A 268 0.36 10.37 -11.81
CA ALA A 268 -0.77 9.65 -11.21
C ALA A 268 -1.18 10.22 -9.84
N ILE A 269 -1.18 11.56 -9.74
CA ILE A 269 -1.59 12.31 -8.56
C ILE A 269 -2.95 12.94 -8.83
N PHE A 270 -3.90 12.65 -7.96
CA PHE A 270 -5.30 12.97 -8.09
C PHE A 270 -5.82 13.77 -6.90
N GLN A 271 -6.95 14.43 -7.10
CA GLN A 271 -7.78 14.99 -6.05
C GLN A 271 -9.24 14.58 -6.27
N LYS A 272 -10.00 14.51 -5.18
CA LYS A 272 -11.47 14.44 -5.25
C LYS A 272 -11.99 15.59 -6.12
N LYS A 273 -12.91 15.31 -7.04
CA LYS A 273 -13.68 16.38 -7.69
C LYS A 273 -14.53 17.07 -6.62
N SER A 274 -14.42 18.39 -6.51
CA SER A 274 -15.39 19.18 -5.75
C SER A 274 -16.77 18.93 -6.34
N LEU A 275 -17.73 18.56 -5.48
CA LEU A 275 -19.15 18.57 -5.82
C LEU A 275 -19.57 20.00 -6.16
#